data_AF-A0A7S2T8K5-F1
#
_entry.id   AF-A0A7S2T8K5-F1
#
_cell.length_a   1.000
_cell.length_b   1.000
_cell.length_c   1.000
_cell.angle_alpha   90.00
_cell.angle_beta   90.00
_cell.angle_gamma   90.00
#
_symmetry.space_group_name_H-M   'P 1'
#
loop_
_entity.id
_entity.type
_entity.pdbx_description
1 polymer ?
#
loop_
_entity_poly.entity_id
_entity_poly.type
_entity_poly.pdbx_seq_one_letter_code
_entity_poly.pdbx_strand_id
1 'polypeptide(L)'
;QNLAVMEVESTYKPNKPLEAKKCYGTSSLEHPGVQMISMERGGTYVAGKIHGLELPARVFPCKTPAEVRAMLPANADVVAFQCRNPVHKAHYELFTRALDAENVGDDGVILVHPTCGPTQGDDIPGVVRYRTYEVLKEETADPKVHWAYLPYSMHMAGPREAIQHMIIRKNYGCTHFIIGRDMAGSKSCLDGEDF
;
A
#
# COMPACT_ATOMS: atom_id res chain seq x y z
N GLN A 1 -20.59 1.97 12.27
CA GLN A 1 -20.82 0.74 11.50
C GLN A 1 -20.36 -0.45 12.32
N ASN A 2 -21.08 -1.57 12.25
CA ASN A 2 -20.64 -2.83 12.85
C ASN A 2 -19.88 -3.62 11.78
N LEU A 3 -18.56 -3.72 11.91
CA LEU A 3 -17.72 -4.20 10.81
C LEU A 3 -17.55 -5.72 10.79
N ALA A 4 -17.30 -6.32 11.95
CA ALA A 4 -16.97 -7.73 12.06
C ALA A 4 -17.15 -8.26 13.50
N VAL A 5 -17.20 -9.58 13.63
CA VAL A 5 -17.06 -10.32 14.90
C VAL A 5 -15.79 -11.16 14.83
N MET A 6 -15.07 -11.28 15.95
CA MET A 6 -13.89 -12.13 16.07
C MET A 6 -14.18 -13.34 16.95
N GLU A 7 -13.87 -14.54 16.47
CA GLU A 7 -13.80 -15.76 17.29
C GLU A 7 -12.42 -15.81 17.94
N VAL A 8 -12.31 -15.44 19.21
CA VAL A 8 -11.01 -15.35 19.91
C VAL A 8 -10.46 -16.76 20.20
N GLU A 9 -9.32 -17.08 19.60
CA GLU A 9 -8.64 -18.37 19.76
C GLU A 9 -7.45 -18.29 20.73
N SER A 10 -6.74 -17.15 20.74
CA SER A 10 -5.63 -16.95 21.68
C SER A 10 -5.32 -15.47 21.94
N THR A 11 -4.61 -15.21 23.03
CA THR A 11 -4.06 -13.90 23.36
C THR A 11 -2.61 -14.03 23.79
N TYR A 12 -1.76 -13.08 23.40
CA TYR A 12 -0.37 -13.07 23.84
C TYR A 12 0.16 -11.65 24.05
N LYS A 13 1.15 -11.51 24.92
CA LYS A 13 1.88 -10.26 25.14
C LYS A 13 3.14 -10.24 24.27
N PRO A 14 3.22 -9.38 23.23
CA PRO A 14 4.39 -9.35 22.35
C PRO A 14 5.60 -8.70 23.04
N ASN A 15 6.80 -9.14 22.65
CA ASN A 15 8.02 -8.36 22.88
C ASN A 15 8.13 -7.28 21.79
N LYS A 16 7.52 -6.11 22.05
CA LYS A 16 7.47 -5.00 21.09
C LYS A 16 8.85 -4.52 20.61
N PRO A 17 9.89 -4.38 21.46
CA PRO A 17 11.24 -4.07 20.98
C PRO A 17 11.80 -5.11 20.01
N LEU A 18 11.57 -6.40 20.25
CA LEU A 18 12.00 -7.47 19.35
C LEU A 18 11.20 -7.44 18.04
N GLU A 19 9.88 -7.25 18.10
CA GLU A 19 9.02 -7.05 16.93
C GLU A 19 9.55 -5.88 16.09
N ALA A 20 9.86 -4.75 16.73
CA ALA A 20 10.38 -3.56 16.06
C ALA A 20 11.65 -3.88 15.25
N LYS A 21 12.67 -4.42 15.93
CA LYS A 21 13.95 -4.75 15.31
C LYS A 21 13.82 -5.76 14.17
N LYS A 22 12.89 -6.72 14.28
CA LYS A 22 12.69 -7.76 13.26
C LYS A 22 11.82 -7.30 12.09
N CYS A 23 10.92 -6.34 12.31
CA CYS A 23 9.99 -5.85 11.28
C CYS A 23 10.52 -4.62 10.55
N TYR A 24 11.16 -3.70 11.26
CA TYR A 24 11.60 -2.39 10.76
C TYR A 24 13.11 -2.22 10.76
N GLY A 25 13.88 -3.24 11.16
CA GLY A 25 15.36 -3.17 11.26
C GLY A 25 15.87 -2.36 12.46
N THR A 26 15.04 -1.50 13.04
CA THR A 26 15.36 -0.63 14.17
C THR A 26 14.33 -0.75 15.31
N SER A 27 14.73 -0.33 16.50
CA SER A 27 13.83 -0.09 17.64
C SER A 27 13.78 1.39 18.03
N SER A 28 14.30 2.29 17.17
CA SER A 28 14.19 3.73 17.37
C SER A 28 12.75 4.19 17.21
N LEU A 29 12.27 5.02 18.14
CA LEU A 29 10.95 5.63 18.08
C LEU A 29 10.82 6.70 16.99
N GLU A 30 11.92 7.08 16.35
CA GLU A 30 11.90 7.97 15.16
C GLU A 30 11.25 7.28 13.97
N HIS A 31 11.37 5.95 13.85
CA HIS A 31 10.73 5.20 12.80
C HIS A 31 9.21 5.13 13.06
N PRO A 32 8.35 5.58 12.12
CA PRO A 32 6.90 5.70 12.35
C PRO A 32 6.23 4.35 12.67
N GLY A 33 6.64 3.27 11.99
CA GLY A 33 6.19 1.91 12.32
C GLY A 33 6.56 1.46 13.74
N VAL A 34 7.71 1.88 14.27
CA VAL A 34 8.15 1.57 15.65
C VAL A 34 7.36 2.40 16.66
N GLN A 35 7.14 3.68 16.37
CA GLN A 35 6.29 4.55 17.19
C GLN A 35 4.87 3.97 17.32
N MET A 36 4.25 3.58 16.20
CA MET A 36 2.91 2.96 16.18
C MET A 36 2.84 1.69 17.06
N ILE A 37 3.78 0.74 16.90
CA ILE A 37 3.74 -0.48 17.72
C ILE A 37 4.00 -0.19 19.20
N SER A 38 4.80 0.83 19.51
CA SER A 38 5.21 1.12 20.89
C SER A 38 4.14 1.91 21.65
N MET A 39 3.57 2.93 21.01
CA MET A 39 2.74 3.95 21.65
C MET A 39 1.24 3.81 21.36
N GLU A 40 0.86 3.29 20.19
CA GLU A 40 -0.55 3.25 19.78
C GLU A 40 -1.17 1.86 19.94
N ARG A 41 -0.42 0.80 19.63
CA ARG A 41 -0.92 -0.58 19.78
C ARG A 41 -1.07 -0.98 21.25
N GLY A 42 -2.14 -1.70 21.56
CA GLY A 42 -2.36 -2.29 22.88
C GLY A 42 -1.25 -3.24 23.34
N GLY A 43 -1.23 -3.55 24.64
CA GLY A 43 -0.22 -4.42 25.26
C GLY A 43 -0.42 -5.93 25.01
N THR A 44 -1.57 -6.33 24.48
CA THR A 44 -1.92 -7.73 24.20
C THR A 44 -2.41 -7.83 22.76
N TYR A 45 -1.90 -8.81 22.02
CA TYR A 45 -2.41 -9.17 20.70
C TYR A 45 -3.40 -10.33 20.84
N VAL A 46 -4.50 -10.24 20.11
CA VAL A 46 -5.59 -11.22 20.09
C VAL A 46 -5.61 -11.86 18.71
N ALA A 47 -5.65 -13.19 18.66
CA ALA A 47 -5.66 -13.96 17.43
C ALA A 47 -6.92 -14.84 17.36
N GLY A 48 -7.40 -15.08 16.14
CA GLY A 48 -8.68 -15.72 15.91
C GLY A 48 -9.28 -15.36 14.55
N LYS A 49 -10.32 -16.07 14.16
CA LYS A 49 -11.02 -15.85 12.89
C LYS A 49 -11.85 -14.57 12.94
N ILE A 50 -11.93 -13.88 11.81
CA ILE A 50 -12.77 -12.68 11.64
C ILE A 50 -13.93 -13.02 10.71
N HIS A 51 -15.15 -12.75 11.18
CA HIS A 51 -16.38 -12.84 10.41
C HIS A 51 -16.82 -11.42 10.03
N GLY A 52 -16.65 -11.04 8.76
CA GLY A 52 -17.06 -9.73 8.25
C GLY A 52 -18.58 -9.59 8.19
N LEU A 53 -19.09 -8.43 8.62
CA LEU A 53 -20.51 -8.05 8.56
C LEU A 53 -20.74 -6.99 7.50
N GLU A 54 -19.93 -5.93 7.52
CA GLU A 54 -20.03 -4.80 6.60
C GLU A 54 -18.62 -4.39 6.11
N LEU A 55 -18.56 -3.89 4.88
CA LEU A 55 -17.37 -3.17 4.42
C LEU A 55 -17.33 -1.77 5.08
N PRO A 56 -16.16 -1.28 5.51
CA PRO A 56 -16.03 0.07 6.06
C PRO A 56 -16.45 1.13 5.04
N ALA A 57 -17.30 2.07 5.46
CA ALA A 57 -17.56 3.28 4.70
C ALA A 57 -16.30 4.15 4.71
N ARG A 58 -15.92 4.64 3.53
CA ARG A 58 -14.68 5.41 3.33
C ARG A 58 -14.98 6.63 2.48
N VAL A 59 -14.14 7.66 2.66
CA VAL A 59 -14.22 8.92 1.92
C VAL A 59 -13.64 8.85 0.50
N PHE A 60 -13.20 7.66 0.08
CA PHE A 60 -12.70 7.35 -1.25
C PHE A 60 -13.14 5.92 -1.62
N PRO A 61 -13.38 5.63 -2.91
CA PRO A 61 -13.82 4.31 -3.35
C PRO A 61 -12.73 3.27 -3.13
N CYS A 62 -13.09 2.12 -2.56
CA CYS A 62 -12.17 1.02 -2.26
C CYS A 62 -12.71 -0.27 -2.87
N LYS A 63 -12.30 -0.57 -4.10
CA LYS A 63 -12.64 -1.83 -4.76
C LYS A 63 -11.93 -2.99 -4.07
N THR A 64 -12.63 -4.08 -3.89
CA THR A 64 -12.11 -5.36 -3.41
C THR A 64 -11.17 -5.99 -4.45
N PRO A 65 -10.33 -6.97 -4.06
CA PRO A 65 -9.52 -7.72 -5.01
C PRO A 65 -10.33 -8.36 -6.15
N ALA A 66 -11.54 -8.86 -5.86
CA ALA A 66 -12.42 -9.46 -6.86
C ALA A 66 -12.92 -8.42 -7.87
N GLU A 67 -13.35 -7.24 -7.40
CA GLU A 67 -13.81 -6.14 -8.27
C GLU A 67 -12.68 -5.56 -9.11
N VAL A 68 -11.45 -5.45 -8.56
CA VAL A 68 -10.30 -5.00 -9.34
C VAL A 68 -9.92 -6.03 -10.41
N ARG A 69 -9.92 -7.33 -10.10
CA ARG A 69 -9.70 -8.38 -11.12
C ARG A 69 -10.73 -8.34 -12.23
N ALA A 70 -12.00 -8.08 -11.89
CA ALA A 70 -13.09 -8.03 -12.87
C ALA A 70 -13.00 -6.83 -13.82
N MET A 71 -12.37 -5.72 -13.41
CA MET A 71 -12.17 -4.54 -14.27
C MET A 71 -10.86 -4.59 -15.09
N LEU A 72 -9.95 -5.52 -14.78
CA LEU A 72 -8.68 -5.67 -15.48
C LEU A 72 -8.84 -6.64 -16.66
N PRO A 73 -8.06 -6.46 -17.75
CA PRO A 73 -8.05 -7.40 -18.87
C PRO A 73 -7.59 -8.80 -18.42
N ALA A 74 -8.34 -9.83 -18.80
CA ALA A 74 -8.11 -11.21 -18.33
C ALA A 74 -6.83 -11.86 -18.90
N ASN A 75 -6.39 -11.43 -20.08
CA ASN A 75 -5.30 -12.07 -20.84
C ASN A 75 -4.11 -11.13 -21.09
N ALA A 76 -3.96 -10.07 -20.29
CA ALA A 76 -2.86 -9.13 -20.40
C ALA A 76 -2.04 -9.08 -19.11
N ASP A 77 -0.77 -8.71 -19.24
CA ASP A 77 0.05 -8.39 -18.10
C ASP A 77 -0.47 -7.14 -17.40
N VAL A 78 -0.50 -7.20 -16.07
CA VAL A 78 -0.94 -6.07 -15.24
C VAL A 78 0.22 -5.64 -14.37
N VAL A 79 0.79 -4.49 -14.70
CA VAL A 79 1.93 -3.87 -14.00
C VAL A 79 1.39 -2.94 -12.91
N ALA A 80 1.69 -3.26 -11.66
CA ALA A 80 1.24 -2.44 -10.54
C ALA A 80 2.21 -1.28 -10.24
N PHE A 81 1.65 -0.08 -10.09
CA PHE A 81 2.34 1.07 -9.53
C PHE A 81 1.78 1.40 -8.15
N GLN A 82 2.63 1.29 -7.12
CA GLN A 82 2.33 1.74 -5.76
C GLN A 82 2.86 3.15 -5.57
N CYS A 83 2.05 4.02 -4.96
CA CYS A 83 2.53 5.28 -4.44
C CYS A 83 1.78 5.69 -3.16
N ARG A 84 2.47 6.49 -2.35
CA ARG A 84 1.90 7.18 -1.19
C ARG A 84 1.91 8.70 -1.33
N ASN A 85 2.46 9.20 -2.43
CA ASN A 85 2.63 10.63 -2.74
C ASN A 85 1.77 11.02 -3.94
N PRO A 86 1.51 12.32 -4.17
CA PRO A 86 0.98 12.79 -5.45
C PRO A 86 1.80 12.26 -6.63
N VAL A 87 1.12 11.95 -7.73
CA VAL A 87 1.78 11.53 -8.96
C VAL A 87 2.27 12.79 -9.68
N HIS A 88 3.58 12.92 -9.81
CA HIS A 88 4.22 13.96 -10.62
C HIS A 88 4.60 13.38 -11.98
N LYS A 89 5.04 14.23 -12.92
CA LYS A 89 5.43 13.80 -14.27
C LYS A 89 6.45 12.65 -14.27
N ALA A 90 7.43 12.68 -13.36
CA ALA A 90 8.40 11.58 -13.24
C ALA A 90 7.75 10.24 -12.87
N HIS A 91 6.76 10.24 -11.97
CA HIS A 91 5.99 9.05 -11.62
C HIS A 91 5.13 8.57 -12.80
N TYR A 92 4.50 9.52 -13.51
CA TYR A 92 3.69 9.22 -14.69
C TYR A 92 4.52 8.51 -15.78
N GLU A 93 5.64 9.12 -16.17
CA GLU A 93 6.57 8.54 -17.14
C GLU A 93 7.14 7.20 -16.69
N LEU A 94 7.39 7.02 -15.37
CA LEU A 94 7.90 5.77 -14.83
C LEU A 94 6.91 4.62 -15.04
N PHE A 95 5.65 4.81 -14.67
CA PHE A 95 4.69 3.71 -14.79
C PHE A 95 4.23 3.48 -16.21
N THR A 96 4.17 4.49 -17.07
CA THR A 96 3.78 4.29 -18.48
C THR A 96 4.87 3.54 -19.23
N ARG A 97 6.14 3.91 -19.05
CA ARG A 97 7.29 3.21 -19.66
C ARG A 97 7.55 1.83 -19.07
N ALA A 98 6.97 1.49 -17.93
CA ALA A 98 7.06 0.14 -17.40
C ALA A 98 6.41 -0.91 -18.33
N LEU A 99 5.53 -0.48 -19.25
CA LEU A 99 5.00 -1.35 -20.32
C LEU A 99 6.06 -1.70 -21.38
N ASP A 100 7.13 -0.91 -21.52
CA ASP A 100 8.20 -1.15 -22.50
C ASP A 100 9.23 -2.18 -21.99
N ALA A 101 9.06 -2.71 -20.78
CA ALA A 101 9.97 -3.69 -20.21
C ALA A 101 9.89 -5.03 -20.97
N GLU A 102 11.03 -5.65 -21.26
CA GLU A 102 11.14 -6.88 -22.08
C GLU A 102 10.30 -8.06 -21.56
N ASN A 103 9.95 -8.04 -20.28
CA ASN A 103 9.17 -9.08 -19.61
C ASN A 103 7.67 -8.77 -19.50
N VAL A 104 7.18 -7.70 -20.13
CA VAL A 104 5.76 -7.32 -20.19
C VAL A 104 5.27 -7.50 -21.62
N GLY A 105 4.14 -8.20 -21.81
CA GLY A 105 3.56 -8.37 -23.14
C GLY A 105 3.02 -7.07 -23.75
N ASP A 106 2.91 -7.01 -25.09
CA ASP A 106 2.49 -5.83 -25.87
C ASP A 106 1.12 -5.25 -25.45
N ASP A 107 0.22 -6.13 -25.00
CA ASP A 107 -1.13 -5.79 -24.52
C ASP A 107 -1.17 -5.41 -23.03
N GLY A 108 0.01 -5.28 -22.40
CA GLY A 108 0.13 -4.95 -20.98
C GLY A 108 -0.58 -3.65 -20.59
N VAL A 109 -1.10 -3.64 -19.36
CA VAL A 109 -1.78 -2.48 -18.76
C VAL A 109 -1.18 -2.13 -17.40
N ILE A 110 -1.40 -0.89 -16.98
CA ILE A 110 -0.98 -0.37 -15.67
C ILE A 110 -2.15 -0.39 -14.71
N LEU A 111 -1.91 -0.89 -13.49
CA LEU A 111 -2.75 -0.60 -12.34
C LEU A 111 -2.05 0.42 -11.44
N VAL A 112 -2.46 1.69 -11.51
CA VAL A 112 -2.05 2.70 -10.53
C VAL A 112 -2.89 2.48 -9.28
N HIS A 113 -2.23 2.05 -8.21
CA HIS A 113 -2.88 1.54 -7.00
C HIS A 113 -2.39 2.27 -5.74
N PRO A 114 -2.57 3.59 -5.61
CA PRO A 114 -2.07 4.37 -4.48
C PRO A 114 -2.63 3.89 -3.14
N THR A 115 -1.82 4.00 -2.09
CA THR A 115 -2.28 3.85 -0.71
C THR A 115 -2.99 5.13 -0.25
N CYS A 116 -4.28 5.05 0.07
CA CYS A 116 -5.06 6.19 0.57
C CYS A 116 -5.35 6.12 2.08
N GLY A 117 -4.90 5.06 2.77
CA GLY A 117 -4.91 5.00 4.23
C GLY A 117 -3.76 5.79 4.88
N PRO A 118 -3.54 5.62 6.20
CA PRO A 118 -2.46 6.28 6.93
C PRO A 118 -1.08 5.97 6.35
N THR A 119 -0.21 6.98 6.34
CA THR A 119 1.18 6.94 5.88
C THR A 119 2.09 7.60 6.94
N GLN A 120 3.34 7.95 6.61
CA GLN A 120 4.20 8.69 7.54
C GLN A 120 3.67 10.12 7.80
N GLY A 121 4.04 10.70 8.93
CA GLY A 121 3.39 11.90 9.49
C GLY A 121 3.55 13.18 8.67
N ASP A 122 4.58 13.28 7.83
CA ASP A 122 4.87 14.42 6.96
C ASP A 122 4.27 14.26 5.54
N ASP A 123 3.66 13.12 5.22
CA ASP A 123 3.02 12.91 3.93
C ASP A 123 1.70 13.71 3.81
N ILE A 124 1.37 14.10 2.58
CA ILE A 124 0.10 14.75 2.25
C ILE A 124 -1.06 13.78 2.61
N PRO A 125 -2.15 14.25 3.25
CA PRO A 125 -3.26 13.39 3.66
C PRO A 125 -3.87 12.58 2.51
N GLY A 126 -4.22 11.32 2.77
CA GLY A 126 -4.75 10.40 1.75
C GLY A 126 -5.98 10.91 1.00
N VAL A 127 -6.88 11.64 1.67
CA VAL A 127 -8.05 12.28 1.04
C VAL A 127 -7.67 13.39 0.06
N VAL A 128 -6.58 14.12 0.33
CA VAL A 128 -6.08 15.16 -0.56
C VAL A 128 -5.40 14.52 -1.76
N ARG A 129 -4.55 13.50 -1.53
CA ARG A 129 -3.90 12.74 -2.61
C ARG A 129 -4.90 12.04 -3.53
N TYR A 130 -5.97 11.47 -2.99
CA TYR A 130 -7.05 10.88 -3.78
C TYR A 130 -7.60 11.86 -4.83
N ARG A 131 -7.84 13.12 -4.43
CA ARG A 131 -8.33 14.16 -5.35
C ARG A 131 -7.35 14.45 -6.48
N THR A 132 -6.04 14.47 -6.19
CA THR A 132 -5.03 14.72 -7.24
C THR A 132 -4.95 13.55 -8.23
N TYR A 133 -5.17 12.31 -7.77
CA TYR A 133 -5.21 11.14 -8.65
C TYR A 133 -6.42 11.16 -9.60
N GLU A 134 -7.59 11.57 -9.14
CA GLU A 134 -8.78 11.66 -9.99
C GLU A 134 -8.62 12.74 -11.07
N VAL A 135 -8.07 13.91 -10.72
CA VAL A 135 -7.74 14.94 -11.73
C VAL A 135 -6.75 14.40 -12.76
N LEU A 136 -5.65 13.77 -12.33
CA LEU A 136 -4.66 13.22 -13.26
C LEU A 136 -5.25 12.15 -14.19
N LYS A 137 -6.09 11.26 -13.64
CA LYS A 137 -6.79 10.22 -14.40
C LYS A 137 -7.70 10.82 -15.48
N GLU A 138 -8.42 11.89 -15.16
CA GLU A 138 -9.27 12.60 -16.12
C GLU A 138 -8.44 13.32 -17.18
N GLU A 139 -7.36 14.00 -16.79
CA GLU A 139 -6.49 14.75 -17.70
C GLU A 139 -5.74 13.85 -18.69
N THR A 140 -5.31 12.66 -18.25
CA THR A 140 -4.54 11.76 -19.12
C THR A 140 -5.44 10.86 -19.94
N ALA A 141 -6.59 10.45 -19.39
CA ALA A 141 -7.58 9.58 -20.03
C ALA A 141 -6.96 8.36 -20.76
N ASP A 142 -5.85 7.84 -20.23
CA ASP A 142 -5.07 6.79 -20.88
C ASP A 142 -5.80 5.44 -20.74
N PRO A 143 -6.21 4.80 -21.86
CA PRO A 143 -6.96 3.56 -21.82
C PRO A 143 -6.17 2.37 -21.28
N LYS A 144 -4.82 2.44 -21.25
CA LYS A 144 -3.96 1.40 -20.66
C LYS A 144 -3.77 1.60 -19.15
N VAL A 145 -4.26 2.69 -18.56
CA VAL A 145 -4.04 3.01 -17.14
C VAL A 145 -5.33 2.87 -16.35
N HIS A 146 -5.37 1.84 -15.51
CA HIS A 146 -6.46 1.55 -14.59
C HIS A 146 -6.14 2.10 -13.20
N TRP A 147 -7.16 2.63 -12.52
CA TRP A 147 -7.03 3.20 -11.18
C TRP A 147 -7.89 2.45 -10.16
N ALA A 148 -7.27 2.11 -9.03
CA ALA A 148 -7.94 1.62 -7.83
C ALA A 148 -7.25 2.21 -6.60
N TYR A 149 -7.95 2.36 -5.47
CA TYR A 149 -7.40 3.01 -4.28
C TYR A 149 -7.34 2.01 -3.13
N LEU A 150 -6.14 1.88 -2.54
CA LEU A 150 -5.87 0.86 -1.54
C LEU A 150 -6.06 1.45 -0.14
N PRO A 151 -6.98 0.91 0.70
CA PRO A 151 -7.17 1.36 2.08
C PRO A 151 -6.13 0.74 3.03
N TYR A 152 -4.86 0.77 2.66
CA TYR A 152 -3.77 0.17 3.42
C TYR A 152 -3.15 1.19 4.39
N SER A 153 -2.72 0.73 5.56
CA SER A 153 -1.95 1.53 6.51
C SER A 153 -0.48 1.20 6.31
N MET A 154 0.30 2.17 5.84
CA MET A 154 1.72 1.93 5.61
C MET A 154 2.49 1.77 6.92
N HIS A 155 3.46 0.88 6.88
CA HIS A 155 4.33 0.53 7.99
C HIS A 155 5.68 1.25 7.92
N MET A 156 6.02 1.73 6.72
CA MET A 156 7.31 2.31 6.35
C MET A 156 8.46 1.31 6.54
N ALA A 157 8.21 0.02 6.31
CA ALA A 157 9.14 -1.06 6.63
C ALA A 157 10.02 -1.47 5.43
N GLY A 158 10.26 -0.55 4.49
CA GLY A 158 11.20 -0.70 3.41
C GLY A 158 11.09 -2.03 2.65
N PRO A 159 12.18 -2.81 2.52
CA PRO A 159 12.18 -4.09 1.79
C PRO A 159 11.09 -5.09 2.22
N ARG A 160 10.79 -5.15 3.53
CA ARG A 160 9.78 -6.09 4.03
C ARG A 160 8.37 -5.68 3.60
N GLU A 161 8.10 -4.38 3.59
CA GLU A 161 6.84 -3.84 3.11
C GLU A 161 6.73 -3.86 1.58
N ALA A 162 7.83 -3.77 0.85
CA ALA A 162 7.84 -3.99 -0.60
C ALA A 162 7.31 -5.40 -0.93
N ILE A 163 7.73 -6.44 -0.20
CA ILE A 163 7.20 -7.80 -0.34
C ILE A 163 5.71 -7.85 0.01
N GLN A 164 5.29 -7.19 1.11
CA GLN A 164 3.88 -7.10 1.47
C GLN A 164 3.04 -6.46 0.35
N HIS A 165 3.55 -5.39 -0.26
CA HIS A 165 2.91 -4.73 -1.40
C HIS A 165 2.81 -5.65 -2.62
N MET A 166 3.83 -6.44 -2.92
CA MET A 166 3.78 -7.43 -4.00
C MET A 166 2.72 -8.51 -3.74
N ILE A 167 2.64 -9.05 -2.52
CA ILE A 167 1.61 -10.04 -2.13
C ILE A 167 0.21 -9.44 -2.27
N ILE A 168 0.01 -8.20 -1.79
CA ILE A 168 -1.26 -7.50 -1.94
C ILE A 168 -1.60 -7.40 -3.43
N ARG A 169 -0.70 -6.88 -4.27
CA ARG A 169 -1.00 -6.65 -5.70
C ARG A 169 -1.21 -7.94 -6.47
N LYS A 170 -0.50 -9.01 -6.12
CA LYS A 170 -0.80 -10.36 -6.61
C LYS A 170 -2.25 -10.76 -6.32
N ASN A 171 -2.76 -10.47 -5.11
CA ASN A 171 -4.16 -10.77 -4.75
C ASN A 171 -5.15 -9.92 -5.55
N TYR A 172 -4.78 -8.72 -5.98
CA TYR A 172 -5.58 -7.84 -6.85
C TYR A 172 -5.46 -8.15 -8.36
N GLY A 173 -4.67 -9.16 -8.74
CA GLY A 173 -4.55 -9.61 -10.13
C GLY A 173 -3.35 -9.07 -10.90
N CYS A 174 -2.42 -8.40 -10.24
CA CYS A 174 -1.21 -7.92 -10.89
C CYS A 174 -0.22 -9.07 -11.17
N THR A 175 0.36 -9.08 -12.36
CA THR A 175 1.44 -10.02 -12.75
C THR A 175 2.82 -9.43 -12.49
N HIS A 176 2.92 -8.10 -12.53
CA HIS A 176 4.17 -7.35 -12.37
C HIS A 176 4.02 -6.26 -11.29
N PHE A 177 5.15 -5.83 -10.72
CA PHE A 177 5.18 -4.80 -9.69
C PHE A 177 6.40 -3.91 -9.85
N ILE A 178 6.19 -2.59 -9.93
CA ILE A 178 7.29 -1.61 -10.05
C ILE A 178 7.94 -1.41 -8.67
N ILE A 179 9.25 -1.64 -8.60
CA ILE A 179 10.08 -1.30 -7.44
C ILE A 179 11.01 -0.16 -7.81
N GLY A 180 10.79 1.00 -7.18
CA GLY A 180 11.66 2.16 -7.30
C GLY A 180 12.73 2.22 -6.21
N ARG A 181 13.55 3.28 -6.25
CA ARG A 181 14.49 3.62 -5.17
C ARG A 181 13.70 3.86 -3.88
N ASP A 182 14.23 3.33 -2.76
CA ASP A 182 13.70 3.58 -1.41
C ASP A 182 12.21 3.21 -1.25
N MET A 183 11.84 2.07 -1.84
CA MET A 183 10.46 1.58 -1.83
C MET A 183 9.99 1.32 -0.40
N ALA A 184 8.93 2.04 0.00
CA ALA A 184 8.34 1.97 1.34
C ALA A 184 9.29 2.30 2.49
N GLY A 185 10.41 3.00 2.25
CA GLY A 185 11.32 3.48 3.28
C GLY A 185 10.83 4.76 3.99
N SER A 186 11.49 5.05 5.11
CA SER A 186 11.25 6.21 5.98
C SER A 186 12.51 7.06 6.06
N LYS A 187 12.42 8.32 5.62
CA LYS A 187 13.56 9.27 5.60
C LYS A 187 13.66 10.12 6.86
N SER A 188 12.79 9.89 7.83
CA SER A 188 12.73 10.67 9.06
C SER A 188 13.71 10.14 10.11
N CYS A 189 14.99 10.45 9.93
CA CYS A 189 16.05 10.16 10.89
C CYS A 189 16.77 11.44 11.30
N LEU A 190 17.02 11.62 12.61
CA LEU A 190 17.69 12.82 13.12
C LEU A 190 19.18 12.91 12.75
N ASP A 191 19.80 11.78 12.45
CA ASP A 191 21.21 11.67 12.06
C ASP A 191 21.44 11.83 10.54
N GLY A 192 20.38 11.90 9.75
CA GLY A 192 20.42 12.08 8.30
C GLY A 192 20.67 10.79 7.51
N GLU A 193 20.70 9.62 8.16
CA GLU A 193 20.80 8.31 7.51
C GLU A 193 19.41 7.67 7.40
N ASP A 194 18.93 7.39 6.19
CA ASP A 194 17.59 6.82 5.96
C ASP A 194 17.41 5.43 6.64
N PHE A 195 16.19 5.12 7.12
CA PHE A 195 15.84 3.81 7.68
C PHE A 195 15.58 2.74 6.61
#